data_AF-A0A0D2BXK6-F1
#
_entry.id   AF-A0A0D2BXK6-F1
#
_cell.length_a   1.000
_cell.length_b   1.000
_cell.length_c   1.000
_cell.angle_alpha   90.00
_cell.angle_beta   90.00
_cell.angle_gamma   90.00
#
_symmetry.space_group_name_H-M   'P 1'
#
loop_
_entity.id
_entity.type
_entity.pdbx_description
1 polymer ?
#
loop_
_entity_poly.entity_id
_entity_poly.type
_entity_poly.pdbx_seq_one_letter_code
_entity_poly.pdbx_strand_id
1 'polypeptide(L)'
;MTPEELAHFANDVMLFSPEDIDRLHRVLFRLQEAAVNFTPAAVQREYKAVCSEGHVSTQYDDPCLQWLLDLLEIDPEIPLNEKFLDVLQEANIVLTTDGTSTDAATDYGEGPKGRAAHEVSMPVRPATSDSIDSIDGDDPLWQQAVALDSRKLASQALEQWRHKLQLQRSAYLEYEDPAMNSVADSLYLRNLARKVLSHWRNTVAEIRQMDIVADDFRMRRDAAFSLKNWTLATREMLFVKVRDERILRKALGKWQEKTASLREMDAAAADFRDRQALQNALVKMVAKRSQIRQAETHAVLAYEGNLSRKMLHTWLVQLDHIRLNERRAEAAADYFASKHTLQKWREKALLRIEEKKVVEARKHVLGFTYFHRWRAATRKSKEAKYTEAYKTMRRKVKMNIARTALNIWRQKAIQMRQMNVTAQEFRARKEVEGARRTAHGAIITMFNKAEQMQEANLQADALFRKNLIERLQIFGSNWLVPTQQILENQRKADEYRSTRTASYALQMLRNWRNAAFRTKRLEEDADVLFHRTEKKRALGFLQKWRQASAGSSREEAAREVSLIPATPAARRNQLLASTTPAYTPAIGLFGRDINAVEEEEE
;
A
#
# COMPACT_ATOMS: atom_id res chain seq x y z
N MET A 1 -42.22 -11.07 -44.59
CA MET A 1 -42.15 -12.25 -45.47
C MET A 1 -43.54 -12.53 -46.01
N THR A 2 -43.68 -12.75 -47.32
CA THR A 2 -44.99 -13.09 -47.93
C THR A 2 -45.34 -14.56 -47.66
N PRO A 3 -46.64 -14.94 -47.64
CA PRO A 3 -47.03 -16.33 -47.39
C PRO A 3 -46.49 -17.32 -48.43
N GLU A 4 -46.26 -16.87 -49.67
CA GLU A 4 -45.66 -17.69 -50.73
C GLU A 4 -44.18 -18.00 -50.46
N GLU A 5 -43.41 -16.99 -50.02
CA GLU A 5 -42.02 -17.18 -49.58
C GLU A 5 -41.98 -18.09 -48.34
N LEU A 6 -42.85 -17.87 -47.36
CA LEU A 6 -42.92 -18.66 -46.14
C LEU A 6 -43.15 -20.16 -46.45
N ALA A 7 -44.10 -20.46 -47.35
CA ALA A 7 -44.34 -21.82 -47.81
C ALA A 7 -43.13 -22.42 -48.57
N HIS A 8 -42.38 -21.61 -49.31
CA HIS A 8 -41.15 -22.07 -49.97
C HIS A 8 -40.07 -22.47 -48.96
N PHE A 9 -39.77 -21.62 -47.98
CA PHE A 9 -38.80 -21.94 -46.92
C PHE A 9 -39.25 -23.13 -46.07
N ALA A 10 -40.55 -23.25 -45.79
CA ALA A 10 -41.10 -24.39 -45.05
C ALA A 10 -40.89 -25.71 -45.81
N ASN A 11 -41.14 -25.73 -47.11
CA ASN A 11 -40.90 -26.90 -47.95
C ASN A 11 -39.42 -27.30 -47.99
N ASP A 12 -38.51 -26.32 -48.05
CA ASP A 12 -37.07 -26.58 -48.06
C ASP A 12 -36.59 -27.13 -46.70
N VAL A 13 -37.09 -26.60 -45.58
CA VAL A 13 -36.73 -27.10 -44.23
C VAL A 13 -37.23 -28.52 -43.98
N MET A 14 -38.37 -28.92 -44.56
CA MET A 14 -38.84 -30.30 -44.45
C MET A 14 -37.89 -31.32 -45.11
N LEU A 15 -36.98 -30.88 -45.98
CA LEU A 15 -35.96 -31.74 -46.58
C LEU A 15 -34.72 -31.90 -45.68
N PHE A 16 -34.57 -31.07 -44.64
CA PHE A 16 -33.44 -31.13 -43.73
C PHE A 16 -33.61 -32.24 -42.69
N SER A 17 -32.48 -32.85 -42.31
CA SER A 17 -32.50 -33.84 -41.23
C SER A 17 -32.80 -33.14 -39.88
N PRO A 18 -33.35 -33.84 -38.89
CA PRO A 18 -33.55 -33.27 -37.56
C PRO A 18 -32.26 -32.70 -36.94
N GLU A 19 -31.11 -33.32 -37.24
CA GLU A 19 -29.79 -32.86 -36.80
C GLU A 19 -29.38 -31.53 -37.47
N ASP A 20 -29.77 -31.33 -38.72
CA ASP A 20 -29.51 -30.08 -39.45
C ASP A 20 -30.41 -28.95 -38.94
N ILE A 21 -31.67 -29.23 -38.62
CA ILE A 21 -32.59 -28.27 -37.99
C ILE A 21 -32.08 -27.86 -36.61
N ASP A 22 -31.62 -28.84 -35.80
CA ASP A 22 -31.00 -28.57 -34.50
C ASP A 22 -29.73 -27.72 -34.65
N ARG A 23 -28.94 -27.96 -35.70
CA ARG A 23 -27.75 -27.18 -36.01
C ARG A 23 -28.10 -25.73 -36.33
N LEU A 24 -29.10 -25.51 -37.19
CA LEU A 24 -29.58 -24.18 -37.56
C LEU A 24 -30.07 -23.41 -36.31
N HIS A 25 -30.84 -24.09 -35.45
CA HIS A 25 -31.32 -23.51 -34.20
C HIS A 25 -30.17 -23.14 -33.25
N ARG A 26 -29.14 -23.99 -33.10
CA ARG A 26 -27.95 -23.68 -32.28
C ARG A 26 -27.17 -22.48 -32.80
N VAL A 27 -27.04 -22.33 -34.13
CA VAL A 27 -26.38 -21.17 -34.74
C VAL A 27 -27.13 -19.88 -34.42
N LEU A 28 -28.46 -19.89 -34.55
CA LEU A 28 -29.30 -18.73 -34.20
C LEU A 28 -29.22 -18.39 -32.72
N PHE A 29 -29.23 -19.40 -31.85
CA PHE A 29 -29.10 -19.20 -30.41
C PHE A 29 -27.75 -18.54 -30.03
N ARG A 30 -26.64 -18.99 -30.64
CA ARG A 30 -25.31 -18.38 -30.42
C ARG A 30 -25.23 -16.95 -30.90
N LEU A 31 -25.78 -16.66 -32.07
CA LEU A 31 -25.82 -15.29 -32.60
C LEU A 31 -26.61 -14.36 -31.68
N GLN A 32 -27.70 -14.85 -31.09
CA GLN A 32 -28.51 -14.10 -30.13
C GLN A 32 -27.79 -13.90 -28.79
N GLU A 33 -27.13 -14.94 -28.25
CA GLU A 33 -26.39 -14.87 -26.99
C GLU A 33 -25.18 -13.92 -27.08
N ALA A 34 -24.50 -13.90 -28.23
CA ALA A 34 -23.37 -13.02 -28.47
C ALA A 34 -23.76 -11.54 -28.69
N ALA A 35 -25.06 -11.22 -28.80
CA ALA A 35 -25.59 -9.91 -29.14
C ALA A 35 -24.94 -9.29 -30.40
N VAL A 36 -24.60 -10.13 -31.37
CA VAL A 36 -23.96 -9.73 -32.63
C VAL A 36 -25.04 -9.42 -33.65
N ASN A 37 -24.88 -8.33 -34.41
CA ASN A 37 -25.78 -8.03 -35.52
C ASN A 37 -25.74 -9.19 -36.54
N PHE A 38 -26.91 -9.66 -36.97
CA PHE A 38 -27.06 -10.71 -37.98
C PHE A 38 -26.49 -10.24 -39.33
N THR A 39 -25.19 -10.43 -39.52
CA THR A 39 -24.48 -10.17 -40.77
C THR A 39 -24.12 -11.50 -41.43
N PRO A 40 -24.09 -11.60 -42.77
CA PRO A 40 -23.72 -12.84 -43.47
C PRO A 40 -22.40 -13.45 -42.96
N ALA A 41 -21.42 -12.59 -42.68
CA ALA A 41 -20.12 -13.01 -42.11
C ALA A 41 -20.22 -13.56 -40.68
N ALA A 42 -21.11 -13.02 -39.84
CA ALA A 42 -21.35 -13.54 -38.50
C ALA A 42 -22.05 -14.90 -38.55
N VAL A 43 -23.08 -15.05 -39.41
CA VAL A 43 -23.79 -16.32 -39.62
C VAL A 43 -22.83 -17.40 -40.11
N GLN A 44 -22.02 -17.12 -41.12
CA GLN A 44 -21.02 -18.08 -41.64
C GLN A 44 -19.99 -18.48 -40.57
N ARG A 45 -19.56 -17.55 -39.71
CA ARG A 45 -18.59 -17.83 -38.65
C ARG A 45 -19.17 -18.76 -37.59
N GLU A 46 -20.37 -18.43 -37.08
CA GLU A 46 -21.02 -19.25 -36.06
C GLU A 46 -21.46 -20.60 -36.62
N TYR A 47 -21.92 -20.66 -37.88
CA TYR A 47 -22.24 -21.91 -38.55
C TYR A 47 -21.03 -22.86 -38.62
N LYS A 48 -19.86 -22.35 -39.02
CA LYS A 48 -18.61 -23.14 -39.02
C LYS A 48 -18.20 -23.57 -37.61
N ALA A 49 -18.38 -22.71 -36.61
CA ALA A 49 -18.10 -23.06 -35.23
C ALA A 49 -18.99 -24.21 -34.74
N VAL A 50 -20.31 -24.14 -34.98
CA VAL A 50 -21.24 -25.22 -34.59
C VAL A 50 -20.96 -26.52 -35.35
N CYS A 51 -20.64 -26.45 -36.64
CA CYS A 51 -20.26 -27.65 -37.40
C CYS A 51 -18.97 -28.31 -36.89
N SER A 52 -17.98 -27.49 -36.48
CA SER A 52 -16.71 -28.01 -35.94
C SER A 52 -16.89 -28.78 -34.62
N GLU A 53 -17.89 -28.41 -33.81
CA GLU A 53 -18.25 -29.14 -32.59
C GLU A 53 -18.97 -30.46 -32.85
N GLY A 54 -19.75 -30.53 -33.93
CA GLY A 54 -20.45 -31.75 -34.35
C GLY A 54 -19.60 -32.71 -35.19
N HIS A 55 -18.32 -32.40 -35.44
CA HIS A 55 -17.45 -33.11 -36.38
C HIS A 55 -18.03 -33.24 -37.81
N VAL A 56 -18.91 -32.31 -38.20
CA VAL A 56 -19.50 -32.31 -39.55
C VAL A 56 -18.62 -31.50 -40.48
N SER A 57 -18.15 -32.13 -41.55
CA SER A 57 -17.30 -31.48 -42.56
C SER A 57 -18.12 -30.46 -43.34
N THR A 58 -17.95 -29.17 -43.05
CA THR A 58 -18.54 -28.08 -43.86
C THR A 58 -17.88 -28.04 -45.24
N GLN A 59 -18.58 -28.55 -46.25
CA GLN A 59 -18.26 -28.18 -47.63
C GLN A 59 -18.71 -26.73 -47.87
N TYR A 60 -18.11 -26.07 -48.86
CA TYR A 60 -18.42 -24.66 -49.16
C TYR A 60 -19.86 -24.45 -49.65
N ASP A 61 -20.53 -25.53 -50.07
CA ASP A 61 -21.88 -25.57 -50.62
C ASP A 61 -22.84 -26.33 -49.68
N ASP A 62 -22.81 -26.02 -48.38
CA ASP A 62 -23.76 -26.61 -47.42
C ASP A 62 -25.17 -25.99 -47.63
N PRO A 63 -26.19 -26.80 -48.01
CA PRO A 63 -27.53 -26.28 -48.29
C PRO A 63 -28.18 -25.63 -47.05
N CYS A 64 -27.81 -26.03 -45.84
CA CYS A 64 -28.35 -25.44 -44.61
C CYS A 64 -27.80 -24.02 -44.39
N LEU A 65 -26.51 -23.82 -44.68
CA LEU A 65 -25.90 -22.49 -44.58
C LEU A 65 -26.49 -21.55 -45.64
N GLN A 66 -26.66 -22.04 -46.86
CA GLN A 66 -27.24 -21.25 -47.94
C GLN A 66 -28.68 -20.86 -47.63
N TRP A 67 -29.50 -21.82 -47.19
CA TRP A 67 -30.86 -21.58 -46.76
C TRP A 67 -30.96 -20.53 -45.63
N LEU A 68 -30.05 -20.56 -44.65
CA LEU A 68 -30.02 -19.58 -43.56
C LEU A 68 -29.61 -18.18 -44.02
N LEU A 69 -28.73 -18.09 -45.03
CA LEU A 69 -28.32 -16.83 -45.65
C LEU A 69 -29.45 -16.26 -46.52
N ASP A 70 -30.15 -17.10 -47.28
CA ASP A 70 -31.30 -16.69 -48.08
C ASP A 70 -32.44 -16.18 -47.18
N LEU A 71 -32.68 -16.84 -46.04
CA LEU A 71 -33.65 -16.39 -45.03
C LEU A 71 -33.25 -15.05 -44.38
N LEU A 72 -31.95 -14.76 -44.26
CA LEU A 72 -31.44 -13.48 -43.74
C LEU A 72 -31.69 -12.33 -44.72
N GLU A 73 -31.56 -12.58 -46.03
CA GLU A 73 -31.75 -11.55 -47.06
C GLU A 73 -33.23 -11.14 -47.22
N ILE A 74 -34.16 -12.03 -46.92
CA ILE A 74 -35.60 -11.76 -47.07
C ILE A 74 -36.13 -10.96 -45.90
N ASP A 75 -36.62 -9.75 -46.17
CA ASP A 75 -37.29 -8.86 -45.21
C ASP A 75 -36.43 -8.43 -44.00
N PRO A 76 -35.46 -7.52 -44.19
CA PRO A 76 -34.47 -7.17 -43.16
C PRO A 76 -35.04 -6.50 -41.91
N GLU A 77 -36.33 -6.12 -41.91
CA GLU A 77 -36.99 -5.50 -40.75
C GLU A 77 -37.33 -6.50 -39.64
N ILE A 78 -37.54 -7.77 -40.01
CA ILE A 78 -37.88 -8.84 -39.06
C ILE A 78 -36.59 -9.54 -38.62
N PRO A 79 -36.33 -9.73 -37.31
CA PRO A 79 -35.15 -10.44 -36.84
C PRO A 79 -35.13 -11.89 -37.35
N LEU A 80 -33.95 -12.39 -37.72
CA LEU A 80 -33.76 -13.71 -38.32
C LEU A 80 -34.37 -14.86 -37.47
N ASN A 81 -34.34 -14.73 -36.14
CA ASN A 81 -34.91 -15.73 -35.24
C ASN A 81 -36.45 -15.82 -35.36
N GLU A 82 -37.15 -14.69 -35.49
CA GLU A 82 -38.61 -14.70 -35.66
C GLU A 82 -38.98 -15.34 -36.99
N LYS A 83 -38.27 -15.02 -38.09
CA LYS A 83 -38.48 -15.67 -39.40
C LYS A 83 -38.28 -17.17 -39.34
N PHE A 84 -37.23 -17.62 -38.66
CA PHE A 84 -36.93 -19.05 -38.52
C PHE A 84 -38.04 -19.79 -37.78
N LEU A 85 -38.57 -19.21 -36.70
CA LEU A 85 -39.68 -19.79 -35.94
C LEU A 85 -40.99 -19.81 -36.74
N ASP A 86 -41.26 -18.76 -37.51
CA ASP A 86 -42.42 -18.71 -38.41
C ASP A 86 -42.35 -19.82 -39.48
N VAL A 87 -41.16 -20.05 -40.05
CA VAL A 87 -40.96 -21.15 -41.01
C VAL A 87 -41.16 -22.53 -40.36
N LEU A 88 -40.62 -22.75 -39.15
CA LEU A 88 -40.82 -24.02 -38.45
C LEU A 88 -42.28 -24.26 -38.08
N GLN A 89 -43.00 -23.19 -37.70
CA GLN A 89 -44.42 -23.26 -37.41
C GLN A 89 -45.24 -23.67 -38.64
N GLU A 90 -44.95 -23.11 -39.82
CA GLU A 90 -45.61 -23.49 -41.07
C GLU A 90 -45.26 -24.91 -41.52
N ALA A 91 -44.01 -25.33 -41.30
CA ALA A 91 -43.56 -26.70 -41.53
C ALA A 91 -44.11 -27.72 -40.51
N ASN A 92 -44.87 -27.27 -39.49
CA ASN A 92 -45.36 -28.08 -38.36
C ASN A 92 -44.24 -28.81 -37.59
N ILE A 93 -43.06 -28.18 -37.46
CA ILE A 93 -41.91 -28.72 -36.74
C ILE A 93 -41.85 -28.08 -35.35
N VAL A 94 -42.03 -28.89 -34.31
CA VAL A 94 -41.99 -28.43 -32.91
C VAL A 94 -40.58 -28.64 -32.33
N LEU A 95 -39.89 -27.56 -31.97
CA LEU A 95 -38.61 -27.62 -31.26
C LEU A 95 -38.85 -27.99 -29.78
N THR A 96 -38.46 -29.21 -29.39
CA THR A 96 -38.43 -29.63 -27.98
C THR A 96 -37.15 -29.13 -27.30
N THR A 97 -37.23 -28.80 -26.00
CA THR A 97 -36.10 -28.22 -25.22
C THR A 97 -34.88 -29.14 -25.09
N ASP A 98 -35.01 -30.40 -25.48
CA ASP A 98 -34.06 -31.47 -25.20
C ASP A 98 -33.36 -31.98 -26.49
N GLY A 99 -33.49 -31.23 -27.60
CA GLY A 99 -33.06 -31.65 -28.94
C GLY A 99 -34.23 -32.21 -29.74
N THR A 100 -34.23 -31.99 -31.06
CA THR A 100 -35.32 -32.32 -31.99
C THR A 100 -35.59 -33.84 -32.08
N SER A 101 -36.35 -34.39 -31.14
CA SER A 101 -37.11 -35.62 -31.44
C SER A 101 -38.38 -35.19 -32.16
N THR A 102 -38.37 -35.22 -33.48
CA THR A 102 -39.60 -35.13 -34.28
C THR A 102 -40.49 -36.30 -33.89
N ASP A 103 -41.46 -36.05 -33.00
CA ASP A 103 -42.52 -37.00 -32.62
C ASP A 103 -43.59 -37.10 -33.74
N ALA A 104 -43.11 -37.11 -34.99
CA ALA A 104 -43.87 -37.42 -36.18
C ALA A 104 -43.79 -38.93 -36.39
N ALA A 105 -44.56 -39.66 -35.60
CA ALA A 105 -45.06 -40.98 -35.95
C ALA A 105 -46.05 -40.85 -37.13
N THR A 106 -45.56 -40.37 -38.26
CA THR A 106 -46.16 -40.52 -39.58
C THR A 106 -45.31 -41.54 -40.32
N ASP A 107 -45.72 -42.78 -40.14
CA ASP A 107 -45.66 -43.92 -41.07
C ASP A 107 -45.24 -43.55 -42.51
N TYR A 108 -43.96 -43.28 -42.72
CA TYR A 108 -43.37 -43.31 -44.06
C TYR A 108 -43.09 -44.77 -44.37
N GLY A 109 -43.94 -45.33 -45.23
CA GLY A 109 -43.88 -46.70 -45.69
C GLY A 109 -42.49 -47.12 -46.11
N GLU A 110 -41.94 -48.08 -45.37
CA GLU A 110 -40.85 -48.91 -45.86
C GLU A 110 -41.33 -49.65 -47.11
N GLY A 111 -40.66 -49.35 -48.23
CA GLY A 111 -40.83 -50.06 -49.47
C GLY A 111 -40.63 -51.58 -49.28
N PRO A 112 -41.51 -52.40 -49.87
CA PRO A 112 -41.52 -53.84 -49.67
C PRO A 112 -40.35 -54.51 -50.41
N LYS A 113 -39.37 -55.02 -49.66
CA LYS A 113 -38.49 -56.09 -50.16
C LYS A 113 -39.20 -57.42 -49.95
N GLY A 114 -39.59 -58.02 -51.06
CA GLY A 114 -40.42 -59.22 -51.08
C GLY A 114 -39.76 -60.49 -50.57
N ARG A 115 -40.60 -61.45 -50.19
CA ARG A 115 -40.64 -62.79 -50.79
C ARG A 115 -41.78 -63.63 -50.20
N ALA A 116 -42.38 -64.39 -51.10
CA ALA A 116 -43.01 -65.69 -50.92
C ALA A 116 -44.39 -65.75 -50.22
N ALA A 117 -45.42 -65.66 -51.06
CA ALA A 117 -46.42 -66.71 -51.27
C ALA A 117 -46.77 -67.63 -50.09
N HIS A 118 -48.02 -67.54 -49.63
CA HIS A 118 -48.85 -68.74 -49.49
C HIS A 118 -50.33 -68.42 -49.70
N GLU A 119 -50.85 -68.89 -50.84
CA GLU A 119 -52.26 -69.10 -51.09
C GLU A 119 -52.86 -70.01 -50.03
N VAL A 120 -53.98 -69.60 -49.41
CA VAL A 120 -55.03 -70.55 -49.02
C VAL A 120 -56.37 -69.92 -49.38
N SER A 121 -56.95 -70.52 -50.41
CA SER A 121 -58.25 -70.22 -50.99
C SER A 121 -59.37 -70.91 -50.20
N MET A 122 -60.59 -70.40 -50.39
CA MET A 122 -61.92 -71.04 -50.26
C MET A 122 -62.73 -70.80 -48.96
N PRO A 123 -64.08 -70.90 -49.00
CA PRO A 123 -64.99 -70.86 -50.15
C PRO A 123 -66.21 -69.92 -49.99
N VAL A 124 -66.61 -69.42 -51.15
CA VAL A 124 -67.94 -68.92 -51.51
C VAL A 124 -69.01 -69.99 -51.30
N ARG A 125 -70.16 -69.63 -50.70
CA ARG A 125 -71.45 -70.32 -50.91
C ARG A 125 -72.64 -69.53 -50.31
N PRO A 126 -73.89 -69.77 -50.74
CA PRO A 126 -74.48 -69.18 -51.93
C PRO A 126 -75.71 -68.33 -51.58
N ALA A 127 -76.05 -67.43 -52.50
CA ALA A 127 -77.32 -66.73 -52.53
C ALA A 127 -78.47 -67.72 -52.80
N THR A 128 -79.54 -67.60 -52.02
CA THR A 128 -80.89 -68.05 -52.39
C THR A 128 -81.79 -66.84 -52.39
N SER A 129 -82.28 -66.54 -53.59
CA SER A 129 -83.39 -65.67 -53.93
C SER A 129 -84.67 -66.14 -53.26
N ASP A 130 -85.46 -65.19 -52.75
CA ASP A 130 -86.88 -64.99 -53.10
C ASP A 130 -87.52 -64.09 -52.03
N SER A 131 -87.60 -62.79 -52.31
CA SER A 131 -88.58 -61.93 -51.66
C SER A 131 -89.02 -60.85 -52.62
N ILE A 132 -90.24 -61.03 -53.09
CA ILE A 132 -91.03 -60.13 -53.92
C ILE A 132 -91.34 -58.90 -53.06
N ASP A 133 -90.59 -57.81 -53.26
CA ASP A 133 -90.98 -56.40 -53.05
C ASP A 133 -89.73 -55.51 -53.24
N SER A 134 -89.31 -55.37 -54.50
CA SER A 134 -88.20 -54.48 -54.88
C SER A 134 -88.68 -53.03 -54.92
N ILE A 135 -88.70 -52.38 -53.77
CA ILE A 135 -88.67 -50.91 -53.69
C ILE A 135 -87.26 -50.46 -54.09
N ASP A 136 -87.18 -49.57 -55.06
CA ASP A 136 -85.92 -49.05 -55.63
C ASP A 136 -85.11 -48.32 -54.54
N GLY A 137 -84.04 -48.96 -54.05
CA GLY A 137 -83.21 -48.47 -52.93
C GLY A 137 -82.35 -47.25 -53.26
N ASP A 138 -82.32 -46.84 -54.53
CA ASP A 138 -81.61 -45.66 -55.03
C ASP A 138 -82.52 -44.44 -55.23
N ASP A 139 -83.81 -44.52 -54.84
CA ASP A 139 -84.69 -43.34 -54.84
C ASP A 139 -84.22 -42.34 -53.75
N PRO A 140 -83.81 -41.11 -54.12
CA PRO A 140 -83.31 -40.11 -53.17
C PRO A 140 -84.34 -39.75 -52.10
N LEU A 141 -85.64 -39.88 -52.39
CA LEU A 141 -86.72 -39.66 -51.42
C LEU A 141 -86.79 -40.80 -50.38
N TRP A 142 -86.50 -42.03 -50.80
CA TRP A 142 -86.44 -43.19 -49.91
C TRP A 142 -85.21 -43.14 -49.01
N GLN A 143 -84.04 -42.78 -49.56
CA GLN A 143 -82.82 -42.58 -48.77
C GLN A 143 -82.97 -41.43 -47.76
N GLN A 144 -83.66 -40.34 -48.13
CA GLN A 144 -83.94 -39.24 -47.22
C GLN A 144 -84.94 -39.63 -46.11
N ALA A 145 -85.95 -40.44 -46.43
CA ALA A 145 -86.87 -40.98 -45.43
C ALA A 145 -86.15 -41.93 -44.45
N VAL A 146 -85.31 -42.84 -44.96
CA VAL A 146 -84.49 -43.75 -44.15
C VAL A 146 -83.46 -42.99 -43.30
N ALA A 147 -82.88 -41.91 -43.80
CA ALA A 147 -81.98 -41.04 -43.03
C ALA A 147 -82.71 -40.30 -41.89
N LEU A 148 -83.95 -39.86 -42.12
CA LEU A 148 -84.75 -39.19 -41.09
C LEU A 148 -85.26 -40.18 -40.04
N ASP A 149 -85.66 -41.39 -40.46
CA ASP A 149 -86.09 -42.44 -39.54
C ASP A 149 -84.91 -43.02 -38.75
N SER A 150 -83.74 -43.24 -39.38
CA SER A 150 -82.52 -43.65 -38.65
C SER A 150 -82.05 -42.57 -37.68
N ARG A 151 -82.18 -41.28 -38.01
CA ARG A 151 -81.87 -40.19 -37.09
C ARG A 151 -82.84 -40.14 -35.90
N LYS A 152 -84.13 -40.36 -36.13
CA LYS A 152 -85.14 -40.46 -35.06
C LYS A 152 -84.92 -41.68 -34.17
N LEU A 153 -84.60 -42.83 -34.77
CA LEU A 153 -84.27 -44.05 -34.04
C LEU A 153 -82.98 -43.89 -33.22
N ALA A 154 -81.96 -43.23 -33.76
CA ALA A 154 -80.72 -42.94 -33.03
C ALA A 154 -80.96 -41.98 -31.87
N SER A 155 -81.79 -40.93 -32.04
CA SER A 155 -82.14 -40.04 -30.93
C SER A 155 -82.95 -40.76 -29.85
N GLN A 156 -83.91 -41.62 -30.23
CA GLN A 156 -84.68 -42.42 -29.29
C GLN A 156 -83.81 -43.45 -28.56
N ALA A 157 -82.88 -44.09 -29.25
CA ALA A 157 -81.93 -45.03 -28.65
C ALA A 157 -80.99 -44.30 -27.66
N LEU A 158 -80.52 -43.09 -27.99
CA LEU A 158 -79.71 -42.27 -27.09
C LEU A 158 -80.49 -41.78 -25.88
N GLU A 159 -81.76 -41.41 -26.04
CA GLU A 159 -82.64 -41.04 -24.93
C GLU A 159 -82.90 -42.24 -24.01
N GLN A 160 -83.19 -43.41 -24.58
CA GLN A 160 -83.32 -44.65 -23.81
C GLN A 160 -82.01 -45.04 -23.11
N TRP A 161 -80.85 -44.83 -23.74
CA TRP A 161 -79.56 -45.10 -23.14
C TRP A 161 -79.23 -44.12 -22.01
N ARG A 162 -79.48 -42.81 -22.19
CA ARG A 162 -79.33 -41.80 -21.13
C ARG A 162 -80.26 -42.08 -19.95
N HIS A 163 -81.50 -42.47 -20.23
CA HIS A 163 -82.47 -42.85 -19.21
C HIS A 163 -82.00 -44.11 -18.46
N LYS A 164 -81.47 -45.12 -19.16
CA LYS A 164 -80.86 -46.31 -18.52
C LYS A 164 -79.64 -45.96 -17.68
N LEU A 165 -78.77 -45.06 -18.13
CA LEU A 165 -77.61 -44.58 -17.35
C LEU A 165 -78.03 -43.79 -16.11
N GLN A 166 -79.06 -42.95 -16.22
CA GLN A 166 -79.61 -42.22 -15.08
C GLN A 166 -80.24 -43.18 -14.07
N LEU A 167 -80.99 -44.18 -14.53
CA LEU A 167 -81.55 -45.24 -13.69
C LEU A 167 -80.47 -46.10 -13.04
N GLN A 168 -79.41 -46.44 -13.77
CA GLN A 168 -78.26 -47.15 -13.21
C GLN A 168 -77.56 -46.29 -12.16
N ARG A 169 -77.33 -45.01 -12.45
CA ARG A 169 -76.72 -44.07 -11.49
C ARG A 169 -77.59 -43.86 -10.25
N SER A 170 -78.91 -43.75 -10.39
CA SER A 170 -79.81 -43.64 -9.25
C SER A 170 -79.85 -44.94 -8.45
N ALA A 171 -79.85 -46.10 -9.11
CA ALA A 171 -79.74 -47.40 -8.43
C ALA A 171 -78.41 -47.52 -7.67
N TYR A 172 -77.28 -47.12 -8.25
CA TYR A 172 -75.99 -47.12 -7.54
C TYR A 172 -75.98 -46.15 -6.35
N LEU A 173 -76.57 -44.97 -6.49
CA LEU A 173 -76.71 -44.01 -5.38
C LEU A 173 -77.60 -44.54 -4.24
N GLU A 174 -78.57 -45.42 -4.53
CA GLU A 174 -79.38 -46.08 -3.51
C GLU A 174 -78.64 -47.23 -2.78
N TYR A 175 -77.65 -47.85 -3.43
CA TYR A 175 -76.80 -48.90 -2.84
C TYR A 175 -75.51 -48.36 -2.19
N GLU A 176 -75.12 -47.13 -2.50
CA GLU A 176 -73.94 -46.49 -1.91
C GLU A 176 -74.21 -46.11 -0.45
N ASP A 177 -73.51 -46.77 0.48
CA ASP A 177 -73.46 -46.33 1.87
C ASP A 177 -72.67 -45.01 1.94
N PRO A 178 -73.31 -43.87 2.25
CA PRO A 178 -72.65 -42.57 2.29
C PRO A 178 -71.53 -42.54 3.35
N ALA A 179 -71.61 -43.37 4.39
CA ALA A 179 -70.56 -43.48 5.39
C ALA A 179 -69.31 -44.11 4.79
N MET A 180 -69.45 -45.20 4.03
CA MET A 180 -68.32 -45.87 3.37
C MET A 180 -67.66 -45.01 2.30
N ASN A 181 -68.45 -44.27 1.51
CA ASN A 181 -67.89 -43.32 0.53
C ASN A 181 -67.13 -42.17 1.21
N SER A 182 -67.64 -41.64 2.33
CA SER A 182 -66.92 -40.60 3.09
C SER A 182 -65.58 -41.11 3.64
N VAL A 183 -65.53 -42.38 4.05
CA VAL A 183 -64.29 -43.02 4.51
C VAL A 183 -63.34 -43.22 3.33
N ALA A 184 -63.82 -43.70 2.18
CA ALA A 184 -63.02 -43.86 0.96
C ALA A 184 -62.43 -42.53 0.48
N ASP A 185 -63.22 -41.46 0.46
CA ASP A 185 -62.77 -40.10 0.12
C ASP A 185 -61.74 -39.58 1.12
N SER A 186 -61.94 -39.80 2.42
CA SER A 186 -60.98 -39.40 3.44
C SER A 186 -59.65 -40.14 3.31
N LEU A 187 -59.69 -41.44 2.96
CA LEU A 187 -58.50 -42.25 2.71
C LEU A 187 -57.80 -41.83 1.42
N TYR A 188 -58.56 -41.55 0.36
CA TYR A 188 -58.04 -41.04 -0.90
C TYR A 188 -57.34 -39.69 -0.70
N LEU A 189 -58.00 -38.72 -0.06
CA LEU A 189 -57.43 -37.41 0.25
C LEU A 189 -56.20 -37.52 1.15
N ARG A 190 -56.21 -38.40 2.15
CA ARG A 190 -55.05 -38.64 3.00
C ARG A 190 -53.89 -39.25 2.24
N ASN A 191 -54.15 -40.20 1.34
CA ASN A 191 -53.13 -40.81 0.51
C ASN A 191 -52.57 -39.84 -0.53
N LEU A 192 -53.43 -39.02 -1.15
CA LEU A 192 -53.03 -37.96 -2.06
C LEU A 192 -52.16 -36.92 -1.35
N ALA A 193 -52.60 -36.43 -0.18
CA ALA A 193 -51.80 -35.50 0.63
C ALA A 193 -50.45 -36.11 1.04
N ARG A 194 -50.41 -37.40 1.40
CA ARG A 194 -49.16 -38.10 1.72
C ARG A 194 -48.24 -38.19 0.49
N LYS A 195 -48.77 -38.53 -0.69
CA LYS A 195 -48.00 -38.58 -1.94
C LYS A 195 -47.46 -37.21 -2.34
N VAL A 196 -48.30 -36.17 -2.28
CA VAL A 196 -47.88 -34.79 -2.60
C VAL A 196 -46.84 -34.29 -1.60
N LEU A 197 -47.04 -34.51 -0.30
CA LEU A 197 -46.07 -34.08 0.73
C LEU A 197 -44.76 -34.86 0.67
N SER A 198 -44.78 -36.15 0.34
CA SER A 198 -43.55 -36.93 0.16
C SER A 198 -42.80 -36.50 -1.08
N HIS A 199 -43.49 -36.31 -2.21
CA HIS A 199 -42.88 -35.76 -3.42
C HIS A 199 -42.28 -34.37 -3.16
N TRP A 200 -43.02 -33.46 -2.53
CA TRP A 200 -42.53 -32.13 -2.16
C TRP A 200 -41.32 -32.17 -1.20
N ARG A 201 -41.33 -33.06 -0.21
CA ARG A 201 -40.18 -33.24 0.70
C ARG A 201 -38.95 -33.75 -0.04
N ASN A 202 -39.14 -34.68 -0.98
CA ASN A 202 -38.04 -35.22 -1.77
C ASN A 202 -37.46 -34.17 -2.72
N THR A 203 -38.32 -33.40 -3.42
CA THR A 203 -37.84 -32.31 -4.30
C THR A 203 -37.14 -31.20 -3.51
N VAL A 204 -37.64 -30.83 -2.34
CA VAL A 204 -36.95 -29.87 -1.45
C VAL A 204 -35.62 -30.42 -0.95
N ALA A 205 -35.54 -31.71 -0.64
CA ALA A 205 -34.28 -32.34 -0.22
C ALA A 205 -33.25 -32.36 -1.36
N GLU A 206 -33.69 -32.68 -2.58
CA GLU A 206 -32.86 -32.66 -3.78
C GLU A 206 -32.35 -31.25 -4.11
N ILE A 207 -33.22 -30.23 -4.07
CA ILE A 207 -32.84 -28.82 -4.27
C ILE A 207 -31.78 -28.40 -3.24
N ARG A 208 -31.99 -28.75 -1.95
CA ARG A 208 -30.99 -28.44 -0.90
C ARG A 208 -29.66 -29.14 -1.14
N GLN A 209 -29.68 -30.37 -1.66
CA GLN A 209 -28.46 -31.10 -1.96
C GLN A 209 -27.72 -30.47 -3.14
N MET A 210 -28.44 -30.02 -4.16
CA MET A 210 -27.86 -29.26 -5.28
C MET A 210 -27.31 -27.90 -4.83
N ASP A 211 -27.98 -27.20 -3.90
CA ASP A 211 -27.47 -25.95 -3.32
C ASP A 211 -26.14 -26.17 -2.59
N ILE A 212 -26.03 -27.24 -1.78
CA ILE A 212 -24.78 -27.59 -1.09
C ILE A 212 -23.65 -27.86 -2.11
N VAL A 213 -23.95 -28.61 -3.17
CA VAL A 213 -22.96 -28.89 -4.23
C VAL A 213 -22.56 -27.60 -4.96
N ALA A 214 -23.51 -26.71 -5.25
CA ALA A 214 -23.25 -25.43 -5.89
C ALA A 214 -22.38 -24.52 -5.00
N ASP A 215 -22.61 -24.50 -3.70
CA ASP A 215 -21.79 -23.75 -2.74
C ASP A 215 -20.37 -24.32 -2.65
N ASP A 216 -20.21 -25.64 -2.62
CA ASP A 216 -18.89 -26.30 -2.66
C ASP A 216 -18.12 -25.93 -3.95
N PHE A 217 -18.80 -25.91 -5.10
CA PHE A 217 -18.19 -25.47 -6.36
C PHE A 217 -17.76 -23.99 -6.30
N ARG A 218 -18.60 -23.10 -5.76
CA ARG A 218 -18.24 -21.68 -5.58
C ARG A 218 -17.04 -21.53 -4.65
N MET A 219 -17.01 -22.24 -3.53
CA MET A 219 -15.88 -22.19 -2.59
C MET A 219 -14.58 -22.66 -3.22
N ARG A 220 -14.59 -23.78 -3.97
CA ARG A 220 -13.40 -24.28 -4.69
C ARG A 220 -12.90 -23.27 -5.73
N ARG A 221 -13.83 -22.67 -6.45
CA ARG A 221 -13.56 -21.67 -7.49
C ARG A 221 -12.93 -20.41 -6.92
N ASP A 222 -13.47 -19.91 -5.82
CA ASP A 222 -13.00 -18.70 -5.14
C ASP A 222 -11.65 -18.96 -4.45
N ALA A 223 -11.44 -20.18 -3.91
CA ALA A 223 -10.14 -20.62 -3.39
C ALA A 223 -9.07 -20.69 -4.50
N ALA A 224 -9.39 -21.28 -5.64
CA ALA A 224 -8.48 -21.34 -6.80
C ALA A 224 -8.13 -19.94 -7.32
N PHE A 225 -9.12 -19.05 -7.41
CA PHE A 225 -8.90 -17.66 -7.80
C PHE A 225 -8.01 -16.91 -6.80
N SER A 226 -8.25 -17.11 -5.49
CA SER A 226 -7.44 -16.51 -4.43
C SER A 226 -5.99 -17.02 -4.44
N LEU A 227 -5.78 -18.32 -4.66
CA LEU A 227 -4.43 -18.90 -4.82
C LEU A 227 -3.71 -18.35 -6.07
N LYS A 228 -4.41 -18.20 -7.20
CA LYS A 228 -3.84 -17.58 -8.41
C LYS A 228 -3.42 -16.13 -8.14
N ASN A 229 -4.26 -15.35 -7.48
CA ASN A 229 -3.92 -13.97 -7.13
C ASN A 229 -2.77 -13.88 -6.14
N TRP A 230 -2.72 -14.79 -5.16
CA TRP A 230 -1.63 -14.84 -4.19
C TRP A 230 -0.29 -15.24 -4.84
N THR A 231 -0.30 -16.20 -5.76
CA THR A 231 0.89 -16.59 -6.53
C THR A 231 1.36 -15.48 -7.47
N LEU A 232 0.43 -14.72 -8.09
CA LEU A 232 0.78 -13.55 -8.88
C LEU A 232 1.36 -12.42 -8.01
N ALA A 233 0.73 -12.10 -6.88
CA ALA A 233 1.22 -11.07 -5.96
C ALA A 233 2.60 -11.41 -5.37
N THR A 234 2.85 -12.68 -5.03
CA THR A 234 4.16 -13.13 -4.56
C THR A 234 5.23 -13.06 -5.66
N ARG A 235 4.88 -13.38 -6.91
CA ARG A 235 5.79 -13.17 -8.07
C ARG A 235 6.08 -11.69 -8.30
N GLU A 236 5.07 -10.82 -8.25
CA GLU A 236 5.24 -9.37 -8.38
C GLU A 236 6.17 -8.82 -7.29
N MET A 237 5.98 -9.24 -6.03
CA MET A 237 6.87 -8.88 -4.94
C MET A 237 8.33 -9.34 -5.17
N LEU A 238 8.54 -10.52 -5.75
CA LEU A 238 9.89 -10.97 -6.11
C LEU A 238 10.50 -10.09 -7.20
N PHE A 239 9.74 -9.72 -8.22
CA PHE A 239 10.22 -8.80 -9.26
C PHE A 239 10.57 -7.42 -8.70
N VAL A 240 9.76 -6.89 -7.78
CA VAL A 240 10.05 -5.63 -7.08
C VAL A 240 11.35 -5.76 -6.30
N LYS A 241 11.53 -6.83 -5.50
CA LYS A 241 12.78 -7.07 -4.76
C LYS A 241 14.00 -7.16 -5.68
N VAL A 242 13.92 -7.92 -6.77
CA VAL A 242 15.03 -8.06 -7.73
C VAL A 242 15.34 -6.73 -8.42
N ARG A 243 14.32 -5.95 -8.75
CA ARG A 243 14.47 -4.60 -9.32
C ARG A 243 15.17 -3.66 -8.33
N ASP A 244 14.72 -3.65 -7.08
CA ASP A 244 15.28 -2.82 -6.02
C ASP A 244 16.72 -3.21 -5.71
N GLU A 245 17.04 -4.50 -5.64
CA GLU A 245 18.42 -4.99 -5.52
C GLU A 245 19.30 -4.52 -6.67
N ARG A 246 18.81 -4.58 -7.92
CA ARG A 246 19.56 -4.11 -9.09
C ARG A 246 19.80 -2.61 -9.04
N ILE A 247 18.81 -1.82 -8.59
CA ILE A 247 18.96 -0.37 -8.41
C ILE A 247 19.96 -0.08 -7.29
N LEU A 248 19.88 -0.78 -6.16
CA LEU A 248 20.82 -0.64 -5.05
C LEU A 248 22.25 -0.99 -5.46
N ARG A 249 22.47 -2.09 -6.19
CA ARG A 249 23.81 -2.43 -6.72
C ARG A 249 24.34 -1.35 -7.66
N LYS A 250 23.51 -0.80 -8.55
CA LYS A 250 23.92 0.31 -9.44
C LYS A 250 24.23 1.58 -8.67
N ALA A 251 23.41 1.93 -7.67
CA ALA A 251 23.62 3.11 -6.83
C ALA A 251 24.90 2.96 -5.99
N LEU A 252 25.13 1.78 -5.41
CA LEU A 252 26.31 1.46 -4.61
C LEU A 252 27.58 1.46 -5.47
N GLY A 253 27.52 0.92 -6.70
CA GLY A 253 28.62 1.03 -7.67
C GLY A 253 28.98 2.48 -7.99
N LYS A 254 27.99 3.31 -8.33
CA LYS A 254 28.21 4.76 -8.56
C LYS A 254 28.74 5.48 -7.32
N TRP A 255 28.30 5.09 -6.13
CA TRP A 255 28.80 5.65 -4.88
C TRP A 255 30.26 5.24 -4.63
N GLN A 256 30.63 3.99 -4.90
CA GLN A 256 32.01 3.52 -4.83
C GLN A 256 32.93 4.25 -5.81
N GLU A 257 32.49 4.44 -7.07
CA GLU A 257 33.22 5.22 -8.07
C GLU A 257 33.42 6.67 -7.62
N LYS A 258 32.36 7.33 -7.13
CA LYS A 258 32.45 8.71 -6.61
C LYS A 258 33.34 8.81 -5.38
N THR A 259 33.27 7.85 -4.47
CA THR A 259 34.13 7.86 -3.26
C THR A 259 35.59 7.57 -3.60
N ALA A 260 35.87 6.72 -4.58
CA ALA A 260 37.22 6.53 -5.12
C ALA A 260 37.75 7.83 -5.74
N SER A 261 36.97 8.47 -6.62
CA SER A 261 37.33 9.75 -7.22
C SER A 261 37.56 10.86 -6.19
N LEU A 262 36.72 10.94 -5.15
CA LEU A 262 36.92 11.89 -4.05
C LEU A 262 38.20 11.60 -3.26
N ARG A 263 38.53 10.33 -3.00
CA ARG A 263 39.79 9.96 -2.35
C ARG A 263 41.01 10.33 -3.19
N GLU A 264 40.93 10.18 -4.51
CA GLU A 264 42.00 10.62 -5.43
C GLU A 264 42.16 12.14 -5.40
N MET A 265 41.05 12.89 -5.41
CA MET A 265 41.09 14.36 -5.27
C MET A 265 41.63 14.79 -3.90
N ASP A 266 41.25 14.12 -2.81
CA ASP A 266 41.74 14.40 -1.47
C ASP A 266 43.24 14.11 -1.33
N ALA A 267 43.73 13.02 -1.95
CA ALA A 267 45.15 12.70 -2.02
C ALA A 267 45.92 13.78 -2.79
N ALA A 268 45.41 14.21 -3.96
CA ALA A 268 46.01 15.30 -4.73
C ALA A 268 45.99 16.64 -3.95
N ALA A 269 44.93 16.91 -3.19
CA ALA A 269 44.84 18.09 -2.34
C ALA A 269 45.75 18.03 -1.10
N ALA A 270 46.01 16.84 -0.57
CA ALA A 270 47.00 16.62 0.49
C ALA A 270 48.41 16.88 -0.06
N ASP A 271 48.76 16.31 -1.22
CA ASP A 271 50.04 16.56 -1.90
C ASP A 271 50.26 18.05 -2.18
N PHE A 272 49.22 18.77 -2.61
CA PHE A 272 49.30 20.21 -2.83
C PHE A 272 49.57 20.97 -1.53
N ARG A 273 48.86 20.62 -0.44
CA ARG A 273 49.06 21.23 0.88
C ARG A 273 50.47 20.94 1.42
N ASP A 274 50.99 19.74 1.23
CA ASP A 274 52.33 19.36 1.65
C ASP A 274 53.41 20.13 0.87
N ARG A 275 53.25 20.27 -0.45
CA ARG A 275 54.14 21.12 -1.27
C ARG A 275 54.10 22.58 -0.82
N GLN A 276 52.92 23.11 -0.54
CA GLN A 276 52.76 24.50 -0.07
C GLN A 276 53.35 24.68 1.34
N ALA A 277 53.18 23.71 2.23
CA ALA A 277 53.77 23.71 3.56
C ALA A 277 55.30 23.67 3.49
N LEU A 278 55.87 22.82 2.63
CA LEU A 278 57.30 22.75 2.35
C LEU A 278 57.82 24.07 1.78
N GLN A 279 57.14 24.66 0.81
CA GLN A 279 57.54 25.96 0.23
C GLN A 279 57.53 27.06 1.29
N ASN A 280 56.48 27.12 2.12
CA ASN A 280 56.39 28.09 3.22
C ASN A 280 57.48 27.87 4.27
N ALA A 281 57.82 26.61 4.60
CA ALA A 281 58.90 26.28 5.51
C ALA A 281 60.26 26.72 4.94
N LEU A 282 60.52 26.45 3.66
CA LEU A 282 61.74 26.87 2.97
C LEU A 282 61.87 28.39 2.91
N VAL A 283 60.79 29.11 2.59
CA VAL A 283 60.77 30.59 2.61
C VAL A 283 61.07 31.12 4.01
N LYS A 284 60.47 30.55 5.06
CA LYS A 284 60.76 30.92 6.45
C LYS A 284 62.21 30.62 6.83
N MET A 285 62.77 29.48 6.40
CA MET A 285 64.17 29.15 6.65
C MET A 285 65.12 30.14 5.97
N VAL A 286 64.85 30.52 4.73
CA VAL A 286 65.65 31.53 4.00
C VAL A 286 65.57 32.89 4.70
N ALA A 287 64.38 33.32 5.11
CA ALA A 287 64.19 34.55 5.87
C ALA A 287 64.88 34.52 7.24
N LYS A 288 64.86 33.36 7.93
CA LYS A 288 65.59 33.19 9.19
C LYS A 288 67.10 33.21 8.99
N ARG A 289 67.59 32.59 7.91
CA ARG A 289 69.01 32.63 7.55
C ARG A 289 69.50 34.04 7.27
N SER A 290 68.70 34.87 6.58
CA SER A 290 69.06 36.27 6.36
C SER A 290 69.04 37.09 7.65
N GLN A 291 68.05 36.88 8.53
CA GLN A 291 68.01 37.49 9.87
C GLN A 291 69.23 37.11 10.72
N ILE A 292 69.63 35.84 10.70
CA ILE A 292 70.83 35.36 11.42
C ILE A 292 72.08 36.04 10.88
N ARG A 293 72.26 36.11 9.55
CA ARG A 293 73.39 36.81 8.94
C ARG A 293 73.43 38.29 9.32
N GLN A 294 72.28 38.98 9.34
CA GLN A 294 72.20 40.36 9.80
C GLN A 294 72.60 40.49 11.27
N ALA A 295 72.10 39.61 12.14
CA ALA A 295 72.48 39.58 13.56
C ALA A 295 73.97 39.29 13.75
N GLU A 296 74.56 38.39 12.97
CA GLU A 296 76.01 38.12 12.94
C GLU A 296 76.80 39.37 12.55
N THR A 297 76.40 40.08 11.49
CA THR A 297 77.07 41.34 11.10
C THR A 297 76.99 42.40 12.19
N HIS A 298 75.83 42.55 12.85
CA HIS A 298 75.69 43.47 13.99
C HIS A 298 76.51 43.03 15.20
N ALA A 299 76.61 41.73 15.47
CA ALA A 299 77.41 41.19 16.56
C ALA A 299 78.91 41.44 16.32
N VAL A 300 79.39 41.27 15.08
CA VAL A 300 80.78 41.59 14.69
C VAL A 300 81.06 43.08 14.90
N LEU A 301 80.20 43.96 14.38
CA LEU A 301 80.36 45.41 14.56
C LEU A 301 80.35 45.83 16.04
N ALA A 302 79.47 45.23 16.85
CA ALA A 302 79.42 45.49 18.29
C ALA A 302 80.67 44.97 19.00
N TYR A 303 81.19 43.82 18.60
CA TYR A 303 82.42 43.25 19.15
C TYR A 303 83.64 44.12 18.80
N GLU A 304 83.81 44.52 17.54
CA GLU A 304 84.87 45.42 17.09
C GLU A 304 84.80 46.78 17.81
N GLY A 305 83.59 47.36 17.94
CA GLY A 305 83.37 48.60 18.68
C GLY A 305 83.61 48.48 20.19
N ASN A 306 83.43 47.30 20.78
CA ASN A 306 83.78 47.04 22.18
C ASN A 306 85.29 46.82 22.36
N LEU A 307 85.93 46.16 21.39
CA LEU A 307 87.36 45.91 21.40
C LEU A 307 88.14 47.23 21.30
N SER A 308 87.75 48.11 20.36
CA SER A 308 88.36 49.44 20.21
C SER A 308 88.17 50.28 21.48
N ARG A 309 86.98 50.27 22.08
CA ARG A 309 86.73 50.93 23.39
C ARG A 309 87.61 50.37 24.50
N LYS A 310 87.78 49.04 24.59
CA LYS A 310 88.67 48.42 25.58
C LYS A 310 90.13 48.83 25.36
N MET A 311 90.62 48.78 24.13
CA MET A 311 91.99 49.19 23.81
C MET A 311 92.24 50.66 24.13
N LEU A 312 91.30 51.54 23.76
CA LEU A 312 91.39 52.96 24.06
C LEU A 312 91.33 53.21 25.57
N HIS A 313 90.49 52.48 26.32
CA HIS A 313 90.45 52.59 27.77
C HIS A 313 91.76 52.11 28.42
N THR A 314 92.33 50.98 27.99
CA THR A 314 93.63 50.52 28.48
C THR A 314 94.74 51.53 28.18
N TRP A 315 94.69 52.17 27.01
CA TRP A 315 95.64 53.20 26.63
C TRP A 315 95.48 54.47 27.48
N LEU A 316 94.26 54.92 27.73
CA LEU A 316 93.97 56.04 28.64
C LEU A 316 94.47 55.75 30.06
N VAL A 317 94.23 54.54 30.57
CA VAL A 317 94.72 54.12 31.90
C VAL A 317 96.25 54.10 31.94
N GLN A 318 96.92 53.63 30.88
CA GLN A 318 98.37 53.69 30.77
C GLN A 318 98.89 55.13 30.75
N LEU A 319 98.22 56.02 30.02
CA LEU A 319 98.58 57.43 29.91
C LEU A 319 98.40 58.16 31.25
N ASP A 320 97.31 57.89 31.96
CA ASP A 320 97.10 58.39 33.33
C ASP A 320 98.14 57.84 34.30
N HIS A 321 98.56 56.58 34.15
CA HIS A 321 99.63 56.01 34.95
C HIS A 321 100.98 56.69 34.70
N ILE A 322 101.31 56.98 33.43
CA ILE A 322 102.51 57.75 33.06
C ILE A 322 102.46 59.14 33.68
N ARG A 323 101.37 59.88 33.51
CA ARG A 323 101.18 61.21 34.12
C ARG A 323 101.30 61.18 35.64
N LEU A 324 100.76 60.16 36.28
CA LEU A 324 100.85 60.00 37.72
C LEU A 324 102.29 59.70 38.16
N ASN A 325 103.03 58.90 37.39
CA ASN A 325 104.45 58.63 37.63
C ASN A 325 105.32 59.86 37.37
N GLU A 326 105.02 60.68 36.36
CA GLU A 326 105.66 61.98 36.13
C GLU A 326 105.44 62.91 37.32
N ARG A 327 104.20 63.06 37.80
CA ARG A 327 103.90 63.85 39.02
C ARG A 327 104.61 63.33 40.25
N ARG A 328 104.74 61.99 40.39
CA ARG A 328 105.53 61.38 41.47
C ARG A 328 107.02 61.63 41.31
N ALA A 329 107.53 61.64 40.08
CA ALA A 329 108.93 61.93 39.79
C ALA A 329 109.25 63.41 40.05
N GLU A 330 108.36 64.33 39.69
CA GLU A 330 108.44 65.75 40.03
C GLU A 330 108.39 65.96 41.54
N ALA A 331 107.40 65.37 42.24
CA ALA A 331 107.32 65.45 43.70
C ALA A 331 108.54 64.81 44.40
N ALA A 332 109.10 63.74 43.82
CA ALA A 332 110.34 63.14 44.30
C ALA A 332 111.54 64.06 44.03
N ALA A 333 111.62 64.70 42.88
CA ALA A 333 112.65 65.68 42.54
C ALA A 333 112.60 66.88 43.50
N ASP A 334 111.41 67.41 43.78
CA ASP A 334 111.18 68.47 44.78
C ASP A 334 111.54 68.01 46.20
N TYR A 335 111.22 66.76 46.54
CA TYR A 335 111.62 66.16 47.81
C TYR A 335 113.14 66.01 47.92
N PHE A 336 113.82 65.57 46.88
CA PHE A 336 115.29 65.44 46.88
C PHE A 336 115.96 66.81 46.88
N ALA A 337 115.42 67.80 46.15
CA ALA A 337 115.89 69.18 46.17
C ALA A 337 115.73 69.82 47.56
N SER A 338 114.55 69.69 48.18
CA SER A 338 114.29 70.16 49.54
C SER A 338 115.09 69.40 50.60
N LYS A 339 115.34 68.10 50.40
CA LYS A 339 116.23 67.31 51.25
C LYS A 339 117.69 67.77 51.12
N HIS A 340 118.18 68.07 49.92
CA HIS A 340 119.55 68.55 49.71
C HIS A 340 119.78 69.95 50.29
N THR A 341 118.78 70.83 50.21
CA THR A 341 118.83 72.16 50.86
C THR A 341 118.75 72.04 52.38
N LEU A 342 117.89 71.17 52.91
CA LEU A 342 117.83 70.86 54.34
C LEU A 342 119.10 70.17 54.86
N GLN A 343 119.76 69.34 54.04
CA GLN A 343 121.02 68.69 54.40
C GLN A 343 122.17 69.69 54.45
N LYS A 344 122.26 70.61 53.49
CA LYS A 344 123.19 71.76 53.56
C LYS A 344 122.91 72.66 54.77
N TRP A 345 121.65 72.88 55.11
CA TRP A 345 121.27 73.63 56.33
C TRP A 345 121.59 72.87 57.62
N ARG A 346 121.44 71.54 57.63
CA ARG A 346 121.83 70.69 58.75
C ARG A 346 123.34 70.64 58.93
N GLU A 347 124.13 70.57 57.87
CA GLU A 347 125.60 70.66 57.94
C GLU A 347 126.04 72.03 58.47
N LYS A 348 125.36 73.11 58.07
CA LYS A 348 125.59 74.47 58.59
C LYS A 348 125.09 74.69 60.04
N ALA A 349 124.08 73.93 60.47
CA ALA A 349 123.56 73.96 61.85
C ALA A 349 124.35 73.04 62.79
N LEU A 350 124.87 71.92 62.30
CA LEU A 350 125.73 70.99 63.05
C LEU A 350 127.08 71.64 63.38
N LEU A 351 127.66 72.41 62.45
CA LEU A 351 128.84 73.24 62.73
C LEU A 351 128.60 74.31 63.82
N ARG A 352 127.36 74.76 64.05
CA ARG A 352 127.01 75.71 65.12
C ARG A 352 126.51 75.07 66.42
N ILE A 353 126.28 73.76 66.39
CA ILE A 353 125.76 72.96 67.50
C ILE A 353 126.89 72.12 68.14
N GLU A 354 127.92 71.73 67.38
CA GLU A 354 129.13 71.07 67.88
C GLU A 354 129.96 71.98 68.80
N GLU A 355 129.91 73.30 68.62
CA GLU A 355 130.52 74.29 69.54
C GLU A 355 129.77 74.43 70.89
N LYS A 356 128.50 73.98 70.98
CA LYS A 356 127.66 74.13 72.19
C LYS A 356 127.33 72.80 72.89
N LYS A 357 127.57 71.65 72.27
CA LYS A 357 127.19 70.32 72.79
C LYS A 357 128.29 69.54 73.52
N VAL A 358 129.50 70.08 73.64
CA VAL A 358 130.56 69.47 74.49
C VAL A 358 130.25 69.61 76.00
N VAL A 359 129.36 70.53 76.40
CA VAL A 359 129.10 70.84 77.82
C VAL A 359 127.78 70.28 78.37
N GLU A 360 126.77 70.01 77.54
CA GLU A 360 125.42 69.61 78.02
C GLU A 360 125.08 68.11 77.83
N ALA A 361 125.95 67.34 77.17
CA ALA A 361 125.77 65.90 76.92
C ALA A 361 125.89 65.00 78.18
N ARG A 362 126.14 65.56 79.37
CA ARG A 362 126.40 64.78 80.59
C ARG A 362 125.21 64.63 81.55
N LYS A 363 124.03 65.23 81.30
CA LYS A 363 122.94 65.26 82.32
C LYS A 363 121.56 64.69 81.95
N HIS A 364 121.24 64.35 80.70
CA HIS A 364 119.87 63.92 80.31
C HIS A 364 119.67 62.44 79.91
N VAL A 365 120.70 61.60 80.02
CA VAL A 365 120.65 60.20 79.56
C VAL A 365 119.92 59.23 80.53
N LEU A 366 119.55 59.66 81.75
CA LEU A 366 119.05 58.71 82.78
C LEU A 366 117.56 58.80 83.16
N GLY A 367 116.77 59.77 82.65
CA GLY A 367 115.35 59.93 83.04
C GLY A 367 114.29 59.31 82.12
N PHE A 368 114.62 59.00 80.87
CA PHE A 368 113.63 58.73 79.80
C PHE A 368 113.26 57.23 79.65
N THR A 369 114.07 56.32 80.16
CA THR A 369 113.99 54.89 79.83
C THR A 369 112.93 54.11 80.63
N TYR A 370 112.46 54.61 81.78
CA TYR A 370 111.57 53.84 82.67
C TYR A 370 110.06 54.17 82.56
N PHE A 371 109.66 55.30 81.96
CA PHE A 371 108.23 55.69 81.88
C PHE A 371 107.48 55.06 80.67
N HIS A 372 108.17 54.73 79.57
CA HIS A 372 107.53 54.23 78.36
C HIS A 372 107.08 52.76 78.41
N ARG A 373 107.69 51.93 79.29
CA ARG A 373 107.34 50.50 79.39
C ARG A 373 106.00 50.24 80.07
N TRP A 374 105.56 51.09 81.00
CA TRP A 374 104.31 50.90 81.75
C TRP A 374 103.06 51.23 80.92
N ARG A 375 103.13 52.24 80.03
CA ARG A 375 101.99 52.69 79.20
C ARG A 375 101.62 51.72 78.06
N ALA A 376 102.57 50.89 77.62
CA ALA A 376 102.36 49.93 76.54
C ALA A 376 101.60 48.66 76.99
N ALA A 377 101.66 48.31 78.28
CA ALA A 377 101.06 47.08 78.81
C ALA A 377 99.54 47.21 79.07
N THR A 378 99.03 48.39 79.40
CA THR A 378 97.61 48.59 79.80
C THR A 378 96.65 48.79 78.63
N ARG A 379 97.11 49.16 77.43
CA ARG A 379 96.26 49.33 76.22
C ARG A 379 95.84 48.01 75.57
N LYS A 380 96.74 47.04 75.49
CA LYS A 380 96.50 45.77 74.77
C LYS A 380 95.39 44.90 75.39
N SER A 381 95.16 45.02 76.70
CA SER A 381 94.13 44.24 77.43
C SER A 381 92.69 44.73 77.17
N LYS A 382 92.50 46.06 76.99
CA LYS A 382 91.16 46.64 76.77
C LYS A 382 90.66 46.45 75.33
N GLU A 383 91.54 46.58 74.34
CA GLU A 383 91.17 46.47 72.92
C GLU A 383 90.72 45.05 72.52
N ALA A 384 91.31 44.01 73.12
CA ALA A 384 90.92 42.62 72.85
C ALA A 384 89.45 42.34 73.23
N LYS A 385 89.00 42.80 74.40
CA LYS A 385 87.62 42.56 74.89
C LYS A 385 86.55 43.28 74.06
N TYR A 386 86.83 44.48 73.57
CA TYR A 386 85.88 45.22 72.72
C TYR A 386 85.74 44.63 71.31
N THR A 387 86.83 44.10 70.73
CA THR A 387 86.76 43.50 69.39
C THR A 387 85.97 42.19 69.34
N GLU A 388 85.95 41.43 70.44
CA GLU A 388 85.21 40.17 70.53
C GLU A 388 83.70 40.39 70.71
N ALA A 389 83.31 41.34 71.56
CA ALA A 389 81.90 41.76 71.74
C ALA A 389 81.31 42.38 70.45
N TYR A 390 82.10 43.15 69.71
CA TYR A 390 81.66 43.72 68.44
C TYR A 390 81.43 42.66 67.35
N LYS A 391 82.29 41.62 67.29
CA LYS A 391 82.15 40.51 66.32
C LYS A 391 80.88 39.69 66.57
N THR A 392 80.53 39.42 67.82
CA THR A 392 79.32 38.66 68.18
C THR A 392 78.04 39.45 67.88
N MET A 393 78.01 40.76 68.18
CA MET A 393 76.89 41.64 67.83
C MET A 393 76.69 41.73 66.31
N ARG A 394 77.78 41.93 65.55
CA ARG A 394 77.73 42.00 64.07
C ARG A 394 77.19 40.72 63.44
N ARG A 395 77.55 39.55 63.98
CA ARG A 395 77.01 38.25 63.50
C ARG A 395 75.51 38.14 63.76
N LYS A 396 75.02 38.53 64.94
CA LYS A 396 73.57 38.52 65.25
C LYS A 396 72.77 39.47 64.34
N VAL A 397 73.27 40.69 64.10
CA VAL A 397 72.60 41.64 63.20
C VAL A 397 72.56 41.11 61.77
N LYS A 398 73.67 40.60 61.23
CA LYS A 398 73.69 39.99 59.89
C LYS A 398 72.74 38.80 59.77
N MET A 399 72.67 37.95 60.79
CA MET A 399 71.78 36.79 60.81
C MET A 399 70.31 37.21 60.83
N ASN A 400 69.96 38.26 61.60
CA ASN A 400 68.60 38.78 61.63
C ASN A 400 68.20 39.45 60.30
N ILE A 401 69.09 40.23 59.68
CA ILE A 401 68.85 40.81 58.34
C ILE A 401 68.68 39.71 57.29
N ALA A 402 69.49 38.65 57.35
CA ALA A 402 69.34 37.51 56.45
C ALA A 402 68.01 36.77 56.65
N ARG A 403 67.56 36.59 57.89
CA ARG A 403 66.26 35.96 58.20
C ARG A 403 65.09 36.81 57.71
N THR A 404 65.11 38.13 57.92
CA THR A 404 64.03 39.01 57.44
C THR A 404 64.00 39.05 55.92
N ALA A 405 65.16 39.16 55.26
CA ALA A 405 65.26 39.10 53.80
C ALA A 405 64.75 37.76 53.23
N LEU A 406 65.10 36.63 53.86
CA LEU A 406 64.62 35.30 53.45
C LEU A 406 63.10 35.14 53.66
N ASN A 407 62.54 35.68 54.74
CA ASN A 407 61.10 35.63 54.97
C ASN A 407 60.33 36.47 53.95
N ILE A 408 60.81 37.68 53.65
CA ILE A 408 60.23 38.53 52.59
C ILE A 408 60.32 37.83 51.23
N TRP A 409 61.47 37.23 50.93
CA TRP A 409 61.66 36.48 49.69
C TRP A 409 60.71 35.27 49.60
N ARG A 410 60.55 34.50 50.67
CA ARG A 410 59.59 33.38 50.74
C ARG A 410 58.14 33.86 50.54
N GLN A 411 57.74 34.93 51.21
CA GLN A 411 56.39 35.50 51.04
C GLN A 411 56.15 35.95 49.60
N LYS A 412 57.10 36.66 48.98
CA LYS A 412 57.00 37.05 47.57
C LYS A 412 57.00 35.86 46.62
N ALA A 413 57.79 34.82 46.89
CA ALA A 413 57.81 33.59 46.09
C ALA A 413 56.46 32.85 46.16
N ILE A 414 55.84 32.78 47.35
CA ILE A 414 54.51 32.21 47.54
C ILE A 414 53.45 33.04 46.78
N GLN A 415 53.50 34.36 46.89
CA GLN A 415 52.60 35.27 46.17
C GLN A 415 52.74 35.11 44.65
N MET A 416 53.98 35.03 44.12
CA MET A 416 54.22 34.78 42.69
C MET A 416 53.70 33.41 42.26
N ARG A 417 53.84 32.37 43.11
CA ARG A 417 53.28 31.06 42.83
C ARG A 417 51.75 31.10 42.76
N GLN A 418 51.09 31.79 43.69
CA GLN A 418 49.63 31.98 43.68
C GLN A 418 49.18 32.76 42.43
N MET A 419 49.86 33.84 42.06
CA MET A 419 49.56 34.58 40.83
C MET A 419 49.78 33.74 39.56
N ASN A 420 50.77 32.85 39.56
CA ASN A 420 50.98 31.93 38.44
C ASN A 420 49.88 30.87 38.36
N VAL A 421 49.40 30.35 39.49
CA VAL A 421 48.27 29.41 39.52
C VAL A 421 47.00 30.09 39.00
N THR A 422 46.67 31.30 39.49
CA THR A 422 45.50 32.02 38.98
C THR A 422 45.65 32.39 37.50
N ALA A 423 46.85 32.77 37.04
CA ALA A 423 47.10 33.01 35.61
C ALA A 423 46.92 31.75 34.75
N GLN A 424 47.33 30.57 35.26
CA GLN A 424 47.10 29.29 34.58
C GLN A 424 45.60 28.94 34.54
N GLU A 425 44.86 29.17 35.62
CA GLU A 425 43.40 28.99 35.65
C GLU A 425 42.69 29.91 34.65
N PHE A 426 43.12 31.18 34.54
CA PHE A 426 42.59 32.11 33.54
C PHE A 426 42.90 31.66 32.10
N ARG A 427 44.10 31.14 31.85
CA ARG A 427 44.44 30.57 30.52
C ARG A 427 43.57 29.36 30.21
N ALA A 428 43.39 28.43 31.16
CA ALA A 428 42.55 27.27 30.98
C ALA A 428 41.07 27.65 30.71
N ARG A 429 40.52 28.63 31.44
CA ARG A 429 39.17 29.15 31.17
C ARG A 429 39.06 29.77 29.77
N LYS A 430 40.04 30.56 29.37
CA LYS A 430 40.08 31.22 28.06
C LYS A 430 40.25 30.22 26.91
N GLU A 431 41.01 29.15 27.11
CA GLU A 431 41.15 28.05 26.15
C GLU A 431 39.83 27.29 25.98
N VAL A 432 39.09 27.02 27.06
CA VAL A 432 37.76 26.39 27.00
C VAL A 432 36.75 27.30 26.29
N GLU A 433 36.74 28.60 26.58
CA GLU A 433 35.89 29.56 25.87
C GLU A 433 36.27 29.69 24.40
N GLY A 434 37.58 29.70 24.10
CA GLY A 434 38.11 29.67 22.74
C GLY A 434 37.63 28.43 21.99
N ALA A 435 37.76 27.25 22.60
CA ALA A 435 37.30 25.97 22.06
C ALA A 435 35.78 25.97 21.82
N ARG A 436 34.99 26.56 22.73
CA ARG A 436 33.53 26.74 22.54
C ARG A 436 33.20 27.66 21.37
N ARG A 437 33.91 28.79 21.23
CA ARG A 437 33.71 29.70 20.10
C ARG A 437 34.11 29.06 18.77
N THR A 438 35.22 28.32 18.73
CA THR A 438 35.64 27.58 17.53
C THR A 438 34.65 26.46 17.20
N ALA A 439 34.16 25.73 18.19
CA ALA A 439 33.15 24.69 17.99
C ALA A 439 31.83 25.29 17.49
N HIS A 440 31.37 26.39 18.08
CA HIS A 440 30.18 27.10 17.64
C HIS A 440 30.34 27.64 16.21
N GLY A 441 31.49 28.23 15.88
CA GLY A 441 31.81 28.67 14.52
C GLY A 441 31.86 27.50 13.52
N ALA A 442 32.41 26.35 13.92
CA ALA A 442 32.40 25.13 13.12
C ALA A 442 30.96 24.62 12.89
N ILE A 443 30.10 24.64 13.90
CA ILE A 443 28.69 24.25 13.78
C ILE A 443 27.94 25.19 12.83
N ILE A 444 28.10 26.51 12.98
CA ILE A 444 27.47 27.49 12.09
C ILE A 444 27.96 27.31 10.65
N THR A 445 29.26 27.15 10.44
CA THR A 445 29.81 26.93 9.08
C THR A 445 29.32 25.62 8.47
N MET A 446 29.21 24.54 9.24
CA MET A 446 28.60 23.29 8.78
C MET A 446 27.11 23.46 8.45
N PHE A 447 26.35 24.17 9.29
CA PHE A 447 24.93 24.44 9.07
C PHE A 447 24.72 25.25 7.78
N ASN A 448 25.43 26.37 7.63
CA ASN A 448 25.36 27.21 6.43
C ASN A 448 25.78 26.43 5.18
N LYS A 449 26.78 25.54 5.29
CA LYS A 449 27.19 24.68 4.18
C LYS A 449 26.13 23.64 3.84
N ALA A 450 25.44 23.08 4.83
CA ALA A 450 24.33 22.15 4.61
C ALA A 450 23.14 22.85 3.95
N GLU A 451 22.82 24.07 4.38
CA GLU A 451 21.78 24.92 3.76
C GLU A 451 22.15 25.26 2.31
N GLN A 452 23.38 25.68 2.04
CA GLN A 452 23.88 25.90 0.67
C GLN A 452 23.84 24.64 -0.19
N MET A 453 24.18 23.47 0.36
CA MET A 453 24.05 22.20 -0.37
C MET A 453 22.59 21.86 -0.65
N GLN A 454 21.68 22.15 0.28
CA GLN A 454 20.25 21.93 0.08
C GLN A 454 19.71 22.87 -1.00
N GLU A 455 20.08 24.15 -0.98
CA GLU A 455 19.75 25.12 -2.03
C GLU A 455 20.32 24.70 -3.39
N ALA A 456 21.58 24.27 -3.43
CA ALA A 456 22.22 23.78 -4.66
C ALA A 456 21.54 22.52 -5.19
N ASN A 457 21.07 21.61 -4.31
CA ASN A 457 20.29 20.44 -4.71
C ASN A 457 18.92 20.85 -5.28
N LEU A 458 18.22 21.79 -4.63
CA LEU A 458 16.94 22.31 -5.15
C LEU A 458 17.12 22.98 -6.52
N GLN A 459 18.22 23.73 -6.70
CA GLN A 459 18.58 24.31 -7.98
C GLN A 459 18.94 23.24 -9.02
N ALA A 460 19.68 22.20 -8.63
CA ALA A 460 20.02 21.09 -9.51
C ALA A 460 18.78 20.30 -9.93
N ASP A 461 17.81 20.10 -9.03
CA ASP A 461 16.52 19.48 -9.35
C ASP A 461 15.69 20.36 -10.28
N ALA A 462 15.66 21.68 -10.05
CA ALA A 462 15.00 22.62 -10.94
C ALA A 462 15.63 22.62 -12.34
N LEU A 463 16.97 22.60 -12.42
CA LEU A 463 17.71 22.49 -13.67
C LEU A 463 17.53 21.12 -14.32
N PHE A 464 17.47 20.04 -13.55
CA PHE A 464 17.19 18.70 -14.07
C PHE A 464 15.79 18.64 -14.65
N ARG A 465 14.78 19.21 -13.97
CA ARG A 465 13.42 19.34 -14.49
C ARG A 465 13.39 20.17 -15.77
N LYS A 466 14.04 21.34 -15.80
CA LYS A 466 14.15 22.18 -17.00
C LYS A 466 14.84 21.44 -18.15
N ASN A 467 16.00 20.83 -17.90
CA ASN A 467 16.74 20.07 -18.90
C ASN A 467 16.00 18.82 -19.35
N LEU A 468 15.19 18.19 -18.49
CA LEU A 468 14.35 17.05 -18.85
C LEU A 468 13.18 17.50 -19.72
N ILE A 469 12.58 18.66 -19.42
CA ILE A 469 11.58 19.33 -20.26
C ILE A 469 12.16 19.70 -21.64
N GLU A 470 13.38 20.25 -21.68
CA GLU A 470 14.08 20.65 -22.92
C GLU A 470 14.60 19.45 -23.73
N ARG A 471 15.29 18.48 -23.11
CA ARG A 471 15.86 17.30 -23.79
C ARG A 471 14.81 16.37 -24.34
N LEU A 472 13.71 16.21 -23.62
CA LEU A 472 12.68 15.31 -24.09
C LEU A 472 11.99 15.87 -25.34
N GLN A 473 12.02 17.19 -25.61
CA GLN A 473 11.18 17.82 -26.64
C GLN A 473 9.71 17.38 -26.60
N ILE A 474 9.29 16.69 -25.53
CA ILE A 474 7.96 16.11 -25.42
C ILE A 474 6.98 17.28 -25.35
N PHE A 475 7.35 18.42 -24.76
CA PHE A 475 6.59 19.68 -24.73
C PHE A 475 6.65 20.56 -26.00
N GLY A 476 6.64 19.97 -27.19
CA GLY A 476 5.88 20.62 -28.27
C GLY A 476 4.42 20.70 -27.84
N SER A 477 3.72 21.82 -28.00
CA SER A 477 2.35 22.08 -27.50
C SER A 477 1.26 21.03 -27.85
N ASN A 478 1.59 20.00 -28.62
CA ASN A 478 0.66 19.04 -29.21
C ASN A 478 0.34 17.82 -28.32
N TRP A 479 1.15 17.46 -27.32
CA TRP A 479 0.82 16.32 -26.41
C TRP A 479 0.10 16.76 -25.12
N LEU A 480 0.33 18.00 -24.69
CA LEU A 480 -0.24 18.57 -23.46
C LEU A 480 -1.76 18.66 -23.59
N VAL A 481 -2.26 19.07 -24.76
CA VAL A 481 -3.70 19.20 -25.03
C VAL A 481 -4.41 17.83 -24.95
N PRO A 482 -3.95 16.75 -25.63
CA PRO A 482 -4.50 15.41 -25.44
C PRO A 482 -4.41 14.90 -23.99
N THR A 483 -3.28 15.06 -23.31
CA THR A 483 -3.16 14.59 -21.92
C THR A 483 -4.04 15.38 -20.93
N GLN A 484 -4.19 16.69 -21.11
CA GLN A 484 -5.15 17.49 -20.34
C GLN A 484 -6.58 17.06 -20.65
N GLN A 485 -6.93 16.83 -21.91
CA GLN A 485 -8.24 16.28 -22.27
C GLN A 485 -8.47 14.88 -21.68
N ILE A 486 -7.47 14.00 -21.66
CA ILE A 486 -7.58 12.67 -21.05
C ILE A 486 -7.79 12.79 -19.54
N LEU A 487 -7.04 13.66 -18.86
CA LEU A 487 -7.21 13.88 -17.41
C LEU A 487 -8.54 14.54 -17.08
N GLU A 488 -9.01 15.50 -17.88
CA GLU A 488 -10.34 16.09 -17.74
C GLU A 488 -11.44 15.07 -18.02
N ASN A 489 -11.25 14.18 -19.01
CA ASN A 489 -12.20 13.11 -19.30
C ASN A 489 -12.21 12.05 -18.19
N GLN A 490 -11.06 11.73 -17.58
CA GLN A 490 -10.98 10.87 -16.40
C GLN A 490 -11.70 11.51 -15.22
N ARG A 491 -11.47 12.80 -14.97
CA ARG A 491 -12.15 13.55 -13.91
C ARG A 491 -13.67 13.58 -14.12
N LYS A 492 -14.14 13.84 -15.35
CA LYS A 492 -15.55 13.74 -15.71
C LYS A 492 -16.08 12.32 -15.52
N ALA A 493 -15.34 11.30 -15.91
CA ALA A 493 -15.74 9.90 -15.73
C ALA A 493 -15.88 9.53 -14.25
N ASP A 494 -14.99 10.02 -13.39
CA ASP A 494 -15.07 9.82 -11.94
C ASP A 494 -16.22 10.61 -11.31
N GLU A 495 -16.51 11.82 -11.80
CA GLU A 495 -17.72 12.58 -11.44
C GLU A 495 -18.99 11.81 -11.87
N TYR A 496 -19.03 11.21 -13.06
CA TYR A 496 -20.14 10.34 -13.49
C TYR A 496 -20.27 9.08 -12.65
N ARG A 497 -19.14 8.45 -12.27
CA ARG A 497 -19.16 7.28 -11.38
C ARG A 497 -19.69 7.66 -10.00
N SER A 498 -19.21 8.76 -9.42
CA SER A 498 -19.65 9.21 -8.10
C SER A 498 -21.14 9.56 -8.10
N THR A 499 -21.63 10.32 -9.09
CA THR A 499 -23.06 10.62 -9.24
C THR A 499 -23.90 9.36 -9.44
N ARG A 500 -23.47 8.40 -10.27
CA ARG A 500 -24.18 7.14 -10.48
C ARG A 500 -24.22 6.28 -9.21
N THR A 501 -23.12 6.20 -8.46
CA THR A 501 -23.10 5.49 -7.17
C THR A 501 -24.00 6.17 -6.14
N ALA A 502 -24.03 7.50 -6.11
CA ALA A 502 -24.92 8.26 -5.24
C ALA A 502 -26.40 8.05 -5.62
N SER A 503 -26.74 8.06 -6.91
CA SER A 503 -28.10 7.76 -7.38
C SER A 503 -28.53 6.34 -7.03
N TYR A 504 -27.64 5.36 -7.18
CA TYR A 504 -27.89 3.97 -6.80
C TYR A 504 -28.11 3.84 -5.28
N ALA A 505 -27.26 4.48 -4.47
CA ALA A 505 -27.41 4.51 -3.01
C ALA A 505 -28.73 5.17 -2.59
N LEU A 506 -29.13 6.28 -3.22
CA LEU A 506 -30.42 6.93 -2.96
C LEU A 506 -31.61 6.04 -3.34
N GLN A 507 -31.52 5.31 -4.46
CA GLN A 507 -32.55 4.35 -4.86
C GLN A 507 -32.67 3.21 -3.86
N MET A 508 -31.55 2.66 -3.39
CA MET A 508 -31.54 1.63 -2.34
C MET A 508 -32.11 2.15 -1.02
N LEU A 509 -31.74 3.36 -0.59
CA LEU A 509 -32.32 3.99 0.60
C LEU A 509 -33.83 4.21 0.45
N ARG A 510 -34.32 4.59 -0.73
CA ARG A 510 -35.75 4.74 -1.00
C ARG A 510 -36.47 3.38 -0.94
N ASN A 511 -35.85 2.32 -1.46
CA ASN A 511 -36.38 0.96 -1.38
C ASN A 511 -36.43 0.46 0.06
N TRP A 512 -35.37 0.65 0.84
CA TRP A 512 -35.34 0.31 2.27
C TRP A 512 -36.34 1.12 3.07
N ARG A 513 -36.48 2.42 2.78
CA ARG A 513 -37.51 3.27 3.41
C ARG A 513 -38.91 2.73 3.12
N ASN A 514 -39.20 2.37 1.87
CA ASN A 514 -40.50 1.81 1.48
C ASN A 514 -40.73 0.43 2.11
N ALA A 515 -39.70 -0.41 2.21
CA ALA A 515 -39.78 -1.70 2.89
C ALA A 515 -40.09 -1.50 4.39
N ALA A 516 -39.39 -0.59 5.06
CA ALA A 516 -39.63 -0.25 6.46
C ALA A 516 -41.05 0.33 6.69
N PHE A 517 -41.56 1.15 5.75
CA PHE A 517 -42.95 1.61 5.81
C PHE A 517 -43.95 0.46 5.63
N ARG A 518 -43.67 -0.50 4.76
CA ARG A 518 -44.54 -1.69 4.58
C ARG A 518 -44.53 -2.57 5.82
N THR A 519 -43.36 -2.82 6.42
CA THR A 519 -43.27 -3.63 7.65
C THR A 519 -44.00 -2.94 8.80
N LYS A 520 -43.77 -1.64 8.99
CA LYS A 520 -44.48 -0.85 10.01
C LYS A 520 -46.00 -0.87 9.81
N ARG A 521 -46.46 -0.74 8.57
CA ARG A 521 -47.90 -0.82 8.27
C ARG A 521 -48.47 -2.21 8.54
N LEU A 522 -47.73 -3.27 8.25
CA LEU A 522 -48.14 -4.64 8.56
C LEU A 522 -48.19 -4.89 10.08
N GLU A 523 -47.27 -4.29 10.85
CA GLU A 523 -47.31 -4.31 12.32
C GLU A 523 -48.54 -3.56 12.84
N GLU A 524 -48.81 -2.34 12.34
CA GLU A 524 -50.00 -1.58 12.71
C GLU A 524 -51.31 -2.33 12.36
N ASP A 525 -51.39 -2.95 11.18
CA ASP A 525 -52.52 -3.77 10.77
C ASP A 525 -52.66 -5.03 11.65
N ALA A 526 -51.55 -5.66 12.05
CA ALA A 526 -51.53 -6.80 12.95
C ALA A 526 -52.01 -6.42 14.36
N ASP A 527 -51.60 -5.26 14.88
CA ASP A 527 -52.04 -4.73 16.18
C ASP A 527 -53.54 -4.40 16.16
N VAL A 528 -54.05 -3.80 15.07
CA VAL A 528 -55.48 -3.54 14.91
C VAL A 528 -56.28 -4.85 14.88
N LEU A 529 -55.79 -5.87 14.17
CA LEU A 529 -56.40 -7.19 14.16
C LEU A 529 -56.34 -7.84 15.55
N PHE A 530 -55.21 -7.75 16.23
CA PHE A 530 -55.02 -8.26 17.58
C PHE A 530 -56.04 -7.63 18.53
N HIS A 531 -56.14 -6.30 18.59
CA HIS A 531 -57.13 -5.59 19.40
C HIS A 531 -58.58 -5.94 19.01
N ARG A 532 -58.88 -6.13 17.72
CA ARG A 532 -60.22 -6.57 17.28
C ARG A 532 -60.53 -7.99 17.76
N THR A 533 -59.56 -8.89 17.71
CA THR A 533 -59.71 -10.26 18.20
C THR A 533 -59.81 -10.31 19.71
N GLU A 534 -58.99 -9.55 20.45
CA GLU A 534 -59.10 -9.41 21.89
C GLU A 534 -60.43 -8.82 22.31
N LYS A 535 -60.92 -7.77 21.64
CA LYS A 535 -62.25 -7.21 21.90
C LYS A 535 -63.35 -8.23 21.66
N LYS A 536 -63.28 -9.01 20.57
CA LYS A 536 -64.22 -10.13 20.34
C LYS A 536 -64.10 -11.21 21.42
N ARG A 537 -62.89 -11.51 21.88
CA ARG A 537 -62.63 -12.48 22.95
C ARG A 537 -63.21 -12.00 24.28
N ALA A 538 -62.99 -10.74 24.63
CA ALA A 538 -63.53 -10.08 25.82
C ALA A 538 -65.06 -10.00 25.76
N LEU A 539 -65.65 -9.61 24.61
CA LEU A 539 -67.10 -9.65 24.41
C LEU A 539 -67.65 -11.08 24.48
N GLY A 540 -66.94 -12.06 23.95
CA GLY A 540 -67.29 -13.48 24.08
C GLY A 540 -67.25 -13.95 25.54
N PHE A 541 -66.26 -13.53 26.32
CA PHE A 541 -66.20 -13.79 27.76
C PHE A 541 -67.34 -13.11 28.51
N LEU A 542 -67.64 -11.84 28.20
CA LEU A 542 -68.76 -11.10 28.81
C LEU A 542 -70.12 -11.70 28.42
N GLN A 543 -70.28 -12.18 27.19
CA GLN A 543 -71.50 -12.84 26.73
C GLN A 543 -71.67 -14.21 27.38
N LYS A 544 -70.58 -14.99 27.51
CA LYS A 544 -70.57 -16.24 28.28
C LYS A 544 -70.84 -16.01 29.77
N TRP A 545 -70.28 -14.95 30.35
CA TRP A 545 -70.58 -14.53 31.72
C TRP A 545 -72.05 -14.11 31.86
N ARG A 546 -72.59 -13.34 30.92
CA ARG A 546 -74.00 -12.94 30.91
C ARG A 546 -74.93 -14.15 30.75
N GLN A 547 -74.54 -15.13 29.94
CA GLN A 547 -75.27 -16.40 29.79
C GLN A 547 -75.15 -17.28 31.03
N ALA A 548 -73.98 -17.34 31.67
CA ALA A 548 -73.78 -18.06 32.93
C ALA A 548 -74.53 -17.39 34.10
N SER A 549 -74.58 -16.06 34.14
CA SER A 549 -75.34 -15.32 35.16
C SER A 549 -76.84 -15.42 34.94
N ALA A 550 -77.32 -15.33 33.68
CA ALA A 550 -78.74 -15.48 33.34
C ALA A 550 -79.21 -16.95 33.40
N GLY A 551 -78.31 -17.91 33.19
CA GLY A 551 -78.58 -19.35 33.26
C GLY A 551 -78.47 -19.95 34.66
N SER A 552 -77.98 -19.21 35.66
CA SER A 552 -77.84 -19.74 37.03
C SER A 552 -79.18 -19.93 37.79
N SER A 553 -80.32 -19.60 37.18
CA SER A 553 -81.65 -19.80 37.80
C SER A 553 -82.47 -20.93 37.16
N ARG A 554 -81.98 -21.61 36.10
CA ARG A 554 -82.74 -22.71 35.51
C ARG A 554 -81.84 -23.71 34.78
N GLU A 555 -81.88 -24.94 35.29
CA GLU A 555 -81.53 -26.21 34.62
C GLU A 555 -80.06 -26.69 34.71
N GLU A 556 -79.86 -27.49 35.75
CA GLU A 556 -78.74 -28.40 36.05
C GLU A 556 -78.77 -29.71 35.24
N ALA A 557 -79.48 -29.80 34.12
CA ALA A 557 -79.63 -31.07 33.39
C ALA A 557 -79.45 -30.88 31.88
N ALA A 558 -78.74 -31.84 31.26
CA ALA A 558 -78.46 -31.95 29.83
C ALA A 558 -77.28 -31.13 29.28
N ARG A 559 -76.07 -31.55 29.65
CA ARG A 559 -74.95 -31.57 28.70
C ARG A 559 -74.81 -32.99 28.16
N GLU A 560 -74.98 -33.17 26.86
CA GLU A 560 -73.91 -33.60 25.93
C GLU A 560 -74.45 -33.90 24.52
N VAL A 561 -73.60 -33.65 23.53
CA VAL A 561 -73.70 -34.01 22.10
C VAL A 561 -74.66 -33.19 21.23
N SER A 562 -74.21 -31.99 20.84
CA SER A 562 -74.65 -31.35 19.58
C SER A 562 -73.44 -30.86 18.82
N LEU A 563 -73.32 -31.39 17.60
CA LEU A 563 -72.21 -31.24 16.67
C LEU A 563 -72.15 -29.82 16.10
N ILE A 564 -70.92 -29.37 15.92
CA ILE A 564 -70.50 -28.06 15.39
C ILE A 564 -70.95 -27.93 13.92
N PRO A 565 -71.64 -26.85 13.49
CA PRO A 565 -71.81 -26.56 12.08
C PRO A 565 -70.51 -25.98 11.51
N ALA A 566 -70.12 -26.53 10.35
CA ALA A 566 -68.95 -26.18 9.57
C ALA A 566 -68.88 -24.67 9.24
N THR A 567 -67.69 -24.11 9.40
CA THR A 567 -67.40 -22.70 9.13
C THR A 567 -67.37 -22.39 7.61
N PRO A 568 -67.77 -21.18 7.18
CA PRO A 568 -67.83 -20.77 5.77
C PRO A 568 -66.47 -20.59 5.05
N ALA A 569 -65.36 -20.94 5.69
CA ALA A 569 -64.01 -20.79 5.12
C ALA A 569 -63.68 -21.84 4.04
N ALA A 570 -64.46 -22.92 3.94
CA ALA A 570 -64.23 -24.00 2.97
C ALA A 570 -64.87 -23.75 1.58
N ARG A 571 -65.76 -22.77 1.41
CA ARG A 571 -66.45 -22.53 0.11
C ARG A 571 -65.71 -21.61 -0.87
N ARG A 572 -64.64 -20.92 -0.47
CA ARG A 572 -64.04 -19.84 -1.30
C ARG A 572 -62.78 -20.21 -2.06
N ASN A 573 -62.20 -21.39 -1.86
CA ASN A 573 -60.97 -21.82 -2.54
C ASN A 573 -61.19 -22.65 -3.81
N GLN A 574 -62.44 -22.81 -4.28
CA GLN A 574 -62.76 -23.65 -5.45
C GLN A 574 -62.93 -22.89 -6.78
N LEU A 575 -62.75 -21.56 -6.81
CA LEU A 575 -62.97 -20.74 -8.02
C LEU A 575 -61.73 -19.96 -8.51
N LEU A 576 -60.51 -20.31 -8.06
CA LEU A 576 -59.26 -19.69 -8.55
C LEU A 576 -58.22 -20.72 -9.03
N ALA A 577 -58.68 -21.84 -9.59
CA ALA A 577 -57.81 -22.92 -10.08
C ALA A 577 -57.83 -23.12 -11.60
N SER A 578 -58.26 -22.14 -12.39
CA SER A 578 -58.05 -22.16 -13.84
C SER A 578 -57.76 -20.76 -14.33
N THR A 579 -56.72 -20.64 -15.15
CA THR A 579 -56.22 -19.43 -15.82
C THR A 579 -55.38 -18.49 -14.95
N THR A 580 -54.07 -18.76 -14.89
CA THR A 580 -53.03 -17.73 -15.11
C THR A 580 -51.69 -18.41 -15.41
N PRO A 581 -50.84 -17.76 -16.23
CA PRO A 581 -49.81 -18.38 -17.06
C PRO A 581 -48.55 -18.72 -16.26
N ALA A 582 -47.86 -19.78 -16.69
CA ALA A 582 -46.55 -20.14 -16.18
C ALA A 582 -45.56 -19.02 -16.49
N TYR A 583 -45.11 -18.33 -15.44
CA TYR A 583 -44.01 -17.39 -15.47
C TYR A 583 -42.71 -18.19 -15.40
N THR A 584 -42.01 -18.30 -16.53
CA THR A 584 -40.63 -18.79 -16.64
C THR A 584 -39.71 -17.75 -16.00
N PRO A 585 -38.97 -18.08 -14.92
CA PRO A 585 -37.90 -17.20 -14.45
C PRO A 585 -36.67 -17.36 -15.36
N ALA A 586 -36.15 -16.22 -15.81
CA ALA A 586 -34.91 -16.11 -16.56
C ALA A 586 -33.74 -16.80 -15.86
N ILE A 587 -33.23 -17.87 -16.47
CA ILE A 587 -31.93 -18.47 -16.20
C ILE A 587 -31.00 -17.96 -17.29
N GLY A 588 -30.10 -17.05 -16.93
CA GLY A 588 -29.19 -16.43 -17.89
C GLY A 588 -28.39 -15.29 -17.30
N LEU A 589 -27.84 -15.48 -16.10
CA LEU A 589 -26.80 -14.62 -15.53
C LEU A 589 -25.95 -15.53 -14.63
N PHE A 590 -24.65 -15.62 -14.95
CA PHE A 590 -23.56 -16.30 -14.23
C PHE A 590 -23.10 -17.68 -14.74
N GLY A 591 -22.12 -17.64 -15.66
CA GLY A 591 -21.02 -18.61 -15.82
C GLY A 591 -20.25 -18.34 -17.13
N ARG A 592 -19.05 -17.74 -17.13
CA ARG A 592 -17.70 -18.39 -17.04
C ARG A 592 -17.43 -19.40 -18.17
N ASP A 593 -16.26 -19.51 -18.79
CA ASP A 593 -14.88 -19.14 -18.44
C ASP A 593 -14.06 -18.99 -19.74
N ILE A 594 -13.07 -18.09 -19.73
CA ILE A 594 -11.98 -18.02 -20.71
C ILE A 594 -10.89 -18.98 -20.24
N ASN A 595 -10.72 -20.11 -20.93
CA ASN A 595 -9.50 -20.90 -20.91
C ASN A 595 -8.80 -20.73 -22.26
N ALA A 596 -7.75 -19.91 -22.28
CA ALA A 596 -6.70 -19.98 -23.27
C ALA A 596 -5.67 -21.00 -22.75
N VAL A 597 -5.47 -22.09 -23.49
CA VAL A 597 -4.32 -22.98 -23.38
C VAL A 597 -3.55 -22.83 -24.69
N GLU A 598 -2.27 -22.51 -24.50
CA GLU A 598 -1.18 -22.61 -25.47
C GLU A 598 -0.95 -24.08 -25.83
N GLU A 599 -0.77 -24.38 -27.11
CA GLU A 599 0.02 -25.47 -27.70
C GLU A 599 0.26 -25.00 -29.15
N GLU A 600 1.41 -24.41 -29.51
CA GLU A 600 2.68 -25.08 -29.88
C GLU A 600 2.46 -26.38 -30.69
N GLU A 601 2.63 -26.29 -32.02
CA GLU A 601 3.40 -27.24 -32.82
C GLU A 601 3.79 -26.60 -34.19
N GLU A 602 5.11 -26.69 -34.48
CA GLU A 602 5.90 -26.43 -35.71
C GLU A 602 6.07 -25.01 -36.30
#